data_AF-A0A9W6F8J6-F1
#
_entry.id   AF-A0A9W6F8J6-F1
#
_cell.length_a   1.000
_cell.length_b   1.000
_cell.length_c   1.000
_cell.angle_alpha   90.00
_cell.angle_beta   90.00
_cell.angle_gamma   90.00
#
_symmetry.space_group_name_H-M   'P 1'
#
loop_
_entity.id
_entity.type
_entity.pdbx_description
1 polymer ?
#
loop_
_entity_poly.entity_id
_entity_poly.type
_entity_poly.pdbx_seq_one_letter_code
_entity_poly.pdbx_strand_id
1 'polypeptide(L)'
;MGGGHHHHVPAHPEPSYAKLLAPKSGLCPPDFFYNREIWYPHGGFYCDPKAWRRNTLLTFGALGGLMYLLFQQSTAKEVRHMPPKGWIPSMLWNPNVPDPVDFRGRKLDRNGNVVQE
;
A
#
# COMPACT_ATOMS: atom_id res chain seq x y z
N MET A 1 -21.02 -44.34 27.26
CA MET A 1 -20.94 -42.87 27.45
C MET A 1 -20.43 -42.32 26.12
N GLY A 2 -21.28 -41.99 25.15
CA GLY A 2 -22.21 -40.87 25.14
C GLY A 2 -21.59 -39.74 24.30
N GLY A 3 -21.60 -39.91 22.97
CA GLY A 3 -20.92 -39.04 22.01
C GLY A 3 -21.54 -37.64 21.94
N GLY A 4 -20.67 -36.62 21.86
CA GLY A 4 -21.07 -35.22 21.76
C GLY A 4 -21.80 -34.92 20.45
N HIS A 5 -23.04 -34.45 20.58
CA HIS A 5 -23.80 -33.87 19.48
C HIS A 5 -23.25 -32.49 19.14
N HIS A 6 -22.30 -32.42 18.20
CA HIS A 6 -22.07 -31.18 17.46
C HIS A 6 -23.15 -31.08 16.39
N HIS A 7 -24.04 -30.10 16.52
CA HIS A 7 -25.01 -29.77 15.49
C HIS A 7 -24.26 -29.36 14.22
N HIS A 8 -24.23 -30.23 13.21
CA HIS A 8 -23.79 -29.86 11.88
C HIS A 8 -24.76 -28.82 11.31
N VAL A 9 -24.29 -27.58 11.15
CA VAL A 9 -24.96 -26.57 10.32
C VAL A 9 -25.19 -27.20 8.93
N PRO A 10 -26.40 -27.12 8.35
CA PRO A 10 -26.68 -27.74 7.06
C PRO A 10 -25.69 -27.22 6.02
N ALA A 11 -25.05 -28.16 5.31
CA ALA A 11 -24.11 -27.85 4.25
C ALA A 11 -24.81 -27.01 3.18
N HIS A 12 -24.59 -25.70 3.19
CA HIS A 12 -24.87 -24.89 2.02
C HIS A 12 -24.08 -25.49 0.86
N PRO A 13 -24.68 -25.63 -0.34
CA PRO A 13 -23.99 -26.19 -1.49
C PRO A 13 -22.69 -25.42 -1.70
N GLU A 14 -21.57 -26.15 -1.73
CA GLU A 14 -20.24 -25.57 -1.82
C GLU A 14 -20.21 -24.56 -2.98
N PRO A 15 -19.80 -23.31 -2.73
CA PRO A 15 -19.69 -22.37 -3.82
C PRO A 15 -18.64 -22.90 -4.80
N SER A 16 -18.96 -22.86 -6.10
CA SER A 16 -18.17 -23.44 -7.21
C SER A 16 -16.64 -23.22 -7.10
N TYR A 17 -16.20 -22.09 -6.53
CA TYR A 17 -14.78 -21.77 -6.34
C TYR A 17 -14.07 -22.58 -5.25
N ALA A 18 -14.76 -23.12 -4.25
CA ALA A 18 -14.14 -23.95 -3.19
C ALA A 18 -13.54 -25.24 -3.77
N LYS A 19 -14.22 -25.84 -4.75
CA LYS A 19 -13.71 -27.01 -5.50
C LYS A 19 -12.54 -26.66 -6.42
N LEU A 20 -12.35 -25.38 -6.77
CA LEU A 20 -11.24 -24.92 -7.62
C LEU A 20 -9.98 -24.58 -6.82
N LEU A 21 -10.14 -24.13 -5.57
CA LEU A 21 -9.02 -23.75 -4.70
C LEU A 21 -8.40 -24.94 -3.96
N ALA A 22 -9.19 -25.94 -3.60
CA ALA A 22 -8.71 -27.11 -2.86
C ALA A 22 -7.67 -27.96 -3.64
N PRO A 23 -7.82 -28.24 -4.96
CA PRO A 23 -6.87 -29.09 -5.67
C PRO A 23 -5.76 -28.32 -6.42
N LYS A 24 -5.87 -27.00 -6.65
CA LYS A 24 -4.92 -26.27 -7.53
C LYS A 24 -3.81 -25.51 -6.83
N SER A 25 -3.95 -25.18 -5.55
CA SER A 25 -2.95 -24.35 -4.87
C SER A 25 -1.72 -25.14 -4.42
N GLY A 26 -1.82 -26.47 -4.23
CA GLY A 26 -0.74 -27.29 -3.64
C GLY A 26 -0.28 -26.82 -2.25
N LEU A 27 -0.93 -25.79 -1.69
CA LEU A 27 -0.54 -25.07 -0.49
C LEU A 27 -1.28 -25.60 0.75
N CYS A 28 -2.40 -26.30 0.56
CA CYS A 28 -3.19 -26.89 1.64
C CYS A 28 -3.27 -28.42 1.47
N PRO A 29 -2.90 -29.20 2.50
CA PRO A 29 -3.20 -30.62 2.56
C PRO A 29 -4.71 -30.88 2.39
N PRO A 30 -5.13 -32.02 1.82
CA PRO A 30 -6.54 -32.37 1.69
C PRO A 30 -7.30 -32.42 3.02
N ASP A 31 -6.59 -32.62 4.14
CA ASP A 31 -7.13 -32.65 5.51
C ASP A 31 -7.08 -31.27 6.23
N PHE A 32 -6.77 -30.19 5.52
CA PHE A 32 -6.65 -28.86 6.13
C PHE A 32 -8.02 -28.24 6.44
N PHE A 33 -8.51 -28.48 7.65
CA PHE A 33 -9.71 -27.84 8.18
C PHE A 33 -9.40 -26.47 8.79
N TYR A 34 -10.07 -25.43 8.29
CA TYR A 34 -10.16 -24.14 8.97
C TYR A 34 -11.64 -23.77 9.19
N ASN A 35 -11.93 -23.11 10.32
CA ASN A 35 -13.29 -22.70 10.64
C ASN A 35 -13.69 -21.50 9.77
N ARG A 36 -14.72 -21.68 8.93
CA ARG A 36 -15.23 -20.65 8.00
C ARG A 36 -16.18 -19.64 8.65
N GLU A 37 -16.67 -19.93 9.86
CA GLU A 37 -17.64 -19.10 10.58
C GLU A 37 -16.95 -17.98 11.37
N ILE A 38 -15.64 -18.10 11.59
CA ILE A 38 -14.87 -17.08 12.30
C ILE A 38 -14.55 -15.95 11.34
N TRP A 39 -15.13 -14.79 11.59
CA TRP A 39 -14.79 -13.58 10.87
C TRP A 39 -13.50 -12.98 11.43
N TYR A 40 -12.55 -12.69 10.54
CA TYR A 40 -11.32 -11.98 10.87
C TYR A 40 -11.28 -10.66 10.10
N PRO A 41 -10.85 -9.55 10.74
CA PRO A 41 -10.79 -8.25 10.07
C PRO A 41 -9.83 -8.22 8.87
N HIS A 42 -8.84 -9.12 8.83
CA HIS A 42 -7.87 -9.26 7.74
C HIS A 42 -8.23 -10.39 6.74
N GLY A 43 -9.39 -11.03 6.91
CA GLY A 43 -9.89 -12.09 6.01
C GLY A 43 -9.61 -13.54 6.44
N GLY A 44 -8.63 -13.78 7.33
CA GLY A 44 -8.29 -15.12 7.83
C GLY A 44 -7.29 -15.88 6.94
N PHE A 45 -7.41 -17.21 6.88
CA PHE A 45 -6.50 -18.08 6.13
C PHE A 45 -7.00 -18.31 4.69
N TYR A 46 -6.11 -18.15 3.70
CA TYR A 46 -6.37 -18.41 2.28
C TYR A 46 -7.58 -17.67 1.69
N CYS A 47 -7.68 -16.37 1.96
CA CYS A 47 -8.80 -15.54 1.51
C CYS A 47 -8.81 -15.40 -0.02
N ASP A 48 -9.91 -15.78 -0.66
CA ASP A 48 -10.20 -15.43 -2.07
C ASP A 48 -11.51 -14.64 -2.17
N PRO A 49 -11.50 -13.34 -1.81
CA PRO A 49 -12.71 -12.53 -1.91
C PRO A 49 -13.06 -12.31 -3.39
N LYS A 50 -14.29 -12.65 -3.77
CA LYS A 50 -14.79 -12.61 -5.16
C LYS A 50 -14.55 -11.27 -5.89
N ALA A 51 -14.50 -10.16 -5.15
CA ALA A 51 -14.33 -8.81 -5.69
C ALA A 51 -12.95 -8.18 -5.38
N TRP A 52 -11.91 -8.98 -5.11
CA TRP A 52 -10.61 -8.49 -4.67
C TRP A 52 -10.05 -7.39 -5.59
N ARG A 53 -10.08 -7.57 -6.92
CA ARG A 53 -9.57 -6.60 -7.89
C ARG A 53 -10.22 -5.23 -7.76
N ARG A 54 -11.55 -5.21 -7.70
CA ARG A 54 -12.34 -3.97 -7.56
C ARG A 54 -12.04 -3.31 -6.23
N ASN A 55 -12.03 -4.07 -5.14
CA ASN A 55 -11.80 -3.53 -3.80
C ASN A 55 -10.38 -2.96 -3.70
N THR A 56 -9.36 -3.67 -4.18
CA THR A 56 -7.98 -3.18 -4.27
C THR A 56 -7.91 -1.89 -5.07
N LEU A 57 -8.52 -1.83 -6.26
CA LEU A 57 -8.51 -0.63 -7.08
C LEU A 57 -9.16 0.57 -6.37
N LEU A 58 -10.31 0.36 -5.72
CA LEU A 58 -10.98 1.42 -4.96
C LEU A 58 -10.16 1.87 -3.76
N THR A 59 -9.61 0.94 -2.98
CA THR A 59 -8.82 1.27 -1.79
C THR A 59 -7.54 2.00 -2.16
N PHE A 60 -6.75 1.47 -3.09
CA PHE A 60 -5.52 2.13 -3.53
C PHE A 60 -5.79 3.43 -4.29
N GLY A 61 -6.87 3.50 -5.07
CA GLY A 61 -7.29 4.72 -5.75
C GLY A 61 -7.70 5.82 -4.77
N ALA A 62 -8.54 5.50 -3.79
CA ALA A 62 -8.97 6.45 -2.76
C ALA A 62 -7.79 6.88 -1.88
N LEU A 63 -6.97 5.94 -1.43
CA LEU A 63 -5.79 6.22 -0.62
C LEU A 63 -4.77 7.06 -1.41
N GLY A 64 -4.47 6.70 -2.65
CA GLY A 64 -3.58 7.44 -3.53
C GLY A 64 -4.06 8.88 -3.78
N GLY A 65 -5.36 9.05 -4.04
CA GLY A 65 -5.97 10.37 -4.18
C GLY A 65 -5.85 11.22 -2.91
N LEU A 66 -6.15 10.65 -1.75
CA LEU A 66 -6.01 11.35 -0.47
C LEU A 66 -4.55 11.72 -0.18
N MET A 67 -3.62 10.79 -0.39
CA MET A 67 -2.19 11.02 -0.20
C MET A 67 -1.67 12.10 -1.13
N TYR A 68 -2.11 12.14 -2.39
CA TYR A 68 -1.73 13.19 -3.33
C TYR A 68 -2.19 14.57 -2.87
N LEU A 69 -3.43 14.71 -2.41
CA LEU A 69 -3.95 15.99 -1.90
C LEU A 69 -3.21 16.44 -0.63
N LEU A 70 -2.96 15.51 0.29
CA LEU A 70 -2.17 15.80 1.49
C LEU A 70 -0.72 16.19 1.16
N PHE A 71 -0.12 15.51 0.19
CA PHE A 71 1.21 15.81 -0.31
C PHE A 71 1.29 17.22 -0.91
N GLN A 72 0.33 17.60 -1.76
CA GLN A 72 0.26 18.96 -2.31
C GLN A 72 0.12 20.03 -1.22
N GLN A 73 -0.72 19.77 -0.22
CA GLN A 73 -0.86 20.69 0.91
C GLN A 73 0.41 20.76 1.78
N SER A 74 1.10 19.64 1.95
CA SER A 74 2.36 19.57 2.70
C SER A 74 3.47 20.34 1.99
N THR A 75 3.62 20.17 0.68
CA THR A 75 4.65 20.86 -0.11
C THR A 75 4.41 22.36 -0.17
N ALA A 76 3.14 22.79 -0.28
CA ALA A 76 2.76 24.21 -0.22
C ALA A 76 3.11 24.88 1.12
N LYS A 77 3.18 24.11 2.21
CA LYS A 77 3.52 24.62 3.56
C LYS A 77 4.99 24.48 3.92
N GLU A 78 5.76 23.71 3.16
CA GLU A 78 7.16 23.48 3.48
C GLU A 78 7.99 24.70 3.10
N VAL A 79 8.68 25.26 4.11
CA VAL A 79 9.56 26.43 3.98
C VAL A 79 10.98 26.00 4.33
N ARG A 80 11.95 26.39 3.49
CA ARG A 80 13.39 26.22 3.76
C ARG A 80 14.02 27.57 4.02
N HIS A 81 14.51 27.78 5.24
CA HIS A 81 15.17 29.04 5.62
C HIS A 81 16.56 29.21 5.01
N MET A 82 17.19 28.11 4.57
CA MET A 82 18.52 28.14 3.98
C MET A 82 18.53 27.38 2.65
N PRO A 83 19.20 27.90 1.62
CA PRO A 83 19.42 27.17 0.38
C PRO A 83 20.35 25.97 0.62
N PRO A 84 20.15 24.85 -0.08
CA PRO A 84 21.08 23.72 -0.06
C PRO A 84 22.50 24.14 -0.49
N LYS A 85 23.53 23.46 0.03
CA LYS A 85 24.94 23.72 -0.33
C LYS A 85 25.43 23.00 -1.59
N GLY A 86 24.49 22.47 -2.37
CA GLY A 86 24.70 21.66 -3.55
C GLY A 86 23.38 21.05 -3.97
N TRP A 87 23.32 20.51 -5.18
CA TRP A 87 22.11 19.86 -5.67
C TRP A 87 21.83 18.58 -4.87
N ILE A 88 20.58 18.43 -4.40
CA ILE A 88 20.10 17.21 -3.74
C ILE A 88 18.77 16.77 -4.36
N PRO A 89 18.51 15.46 -4.50
CA PRO A 89 17.28 14.98 -5.12
C PRO A 89 15.99 15.46 -4.44
N SER A 90 16.03 15.69 -3.13
CA SER A 90 14.88 16.18 -2.35
C SER A 90 14.45 17.60 -2.71
N MET A 91 15.25 18.36 -3.48
CA MET A 91 14.80 19.63 -4.06
C MET A 91 13.62 19.45 -5.03
N LEU A 92 13.52 18.29 -5.69
CA LEU A 92 12.40 17.97 -6.59
C LEU A 92 11.08 17.73 -5.85
N TRP A 93 11.15 17.54 -4.53
CA TRP A 93 10.00 17.26 -3.69
C TRP A 93 9.09 18.49 -3.51
N ASN A 94 9.65 19.69 -3.62
CA ASN A 94 8.93 20.93 -3.40
C ASN A 94 9.43 22.01 -4.37
N PRO A 95 8.55 22.60 -5.20
CA PRO A 95 8.94 23.64 -6.15
C PRO A 95 9.45 24.93 -5.48
N ASN A 96 9.14 25.16 -4.21
CA ASN A 96 9.54 26.35 -3.46
C ASN A 96 10.97 26.25 -2.86
N VAL A 97 11.71 25.18 -3.14
CA VAL A 97 13.09 25.06 -2.66
C VAL A 97 13.99 26.08 -3.39
N PRO A 98 14.74 26.93 -2.67
CA PRO A 98 15.71 27.83 -3.31
C PRO A 98 16.80 27.05 -4.05
N ASP A 99 17.33 27.66 -5.12
CA ASP A 99 18.48 27.12 -5.86
C ASP A 99 19.66 26.81 -4.92
N PRO A 100 20.43 25.75 -5.20
CA PRO A 100 21.58 25.43 -4.38
C PRO A 100 22.66 26.49 -4.56
N VAL A 101 23.35 26.83 -3.48
CA VAL A 101 24.41 27.84 -3.49
C VAL A 101 25.69 27.32 -2.83
N ASP A 102 26.84 27.80 -3.28
CA ASP A 102 28.09 27.48 -2.61
C ASP A 102 28.23 28.17 -1.23
N PHE A 103 29.39 28.01 -0.61
CA PHE A 103 29.73 28.68 0.65
C PHE A 103 29.85 30.22 0.51
N ARG A 104 29.98 30.74 -0.71
CA ARG A 104 30.06 32.18 -1.03
C ARG A 104 28.72 32.76 -1.49
N GLY A 105 27.67 31.94 -1.64
CA GLY A 105 26.35 32.36 -2.09
C GLY A 105 26.15 32.36 -3.61
N ARG A 106 27.08 31.81 -4.39
CA ARG A 106 26.93 31.68 -5.86
C ARG A 106 26.03 30.50 -6.19
N LYS A 107 25.13 30.67 -7.16
CA LYS A 107 24.22 29.59 -7.60
C LYS A 107 24.98 28.42 -8.24
N LEU A 108 24.52 27.22 -7.94
CA LEU A 108 25.08 25.97 -8.44
C LEU A 108 24.11 25.27 -9.38
N ASP A 109 24.65 24.63 -10.42
CA ASP A 109 23.90 23.70 -11.28
C ASP A 109 23.69 22.34 -10.59
N ARG A 110 23.01 21.42 -11.27
CA ARG A 110 22.81 20.05 -10.78
C ARG A 110 24.12 19.28 -10.52
N ASN A 111 25.17 19.62 -11.25
CA ASN A 111 26.48 18.96 -11.17
C ASN A 111 27.40 19.62 -10.13
N GLY A 112 26.97 20.70 -9.49
CA GLY A 112 27.76 21.46 -8.52
C GLY A 112 28.70 22.52 -9.14
N ASN A 113 28.56 22.83 -10.43
CA ASN A 113 29.28 23.92 -11.08
C ASN A 113 28.58 25.25 -10.82
N VAL A 114 29.35 26.33 -10.79
CA VAL A 114 28.79 27.68 -10.65
C VAL A 114 28.09 28.09 -11.94
N VAL A 115 26.83 28.50 -11.82
CA VAL A 115 26.09 29.08 -12.95
C VAL A 115 26.63 30.49 -13.17
N GLN A 116 27.20 30.77 -14.35
CA GLN A 116 27.54 32.13 -14.75
C GLN A 116 26.23 32.88 -15.07
N GLU A 117 26.04 34.04 -14.43
CA GLU A 117 24.95 34.98 -14.77
C GLU A 117 25.23 35.72 -16.08
#